data_AF-A0AAW5LIT4-F1
#
_entry.id   AF-A0AAW5LIT4-F1
#
_cell.length_a   1.000
_cell.length_b   1.000
_cell.length_c   1.000
_cell.angle_alpha   90.00
_cell.angle_beta   90.00
_cell.angle_gamma   90.00
#
_symmetry.space_group_name_H-M   'P 1'
#
loop_
_entity.id
_entity.type
_entity.pdbx_description
1 polymer ?
#
loop_
_entity_poly.entity_id
_entity_poly.type
_entity_poly.pdbx_seq_one_letter_code
_entity_poly.pdbx_strand_id
1 'polypeptide(L)'
;MEVIKDLQRAIVYIEDHLLSDIDLQTLSDHVEKSPFHLNQSFTMVIGMTPIEYQLARRMTEAAFDILSGHTRILDIALKYGYRDAHAFAHDFNAYHGISPLQTKTHQSMLKIKKRVSIKLTSTETEPLNYSLQYKDDLKLVGKNHHYHSNELDNHFLIPDLLEMLLENNYIEDFIKYNDVKPNQLFVVRRPLVDGLEVFVGVPSERYPGHLDNYYLPGHHFATFNLQGELDFVVSEAWHHIENQWQLKMPYLHDDFYVEVYPLDVNFDQETSKVQLWIPIDHKRIN
;
A
#
# COMPACT_ATOMS: atom_id res chain seq x y z
N MET A 1 -2.09 8.52 20.30
CA MET A 1 -2.20 7.45 19.29
C MET A 1 -3.33 7.73 18.31
N GLU A 2 -4.51 8.20 18.76
CA GLU A 2 -5.62 8.58 17.85
C GLU A 2 -5.25 9.60 16.76
N VAL A 3 -4.56 10.69 17.12
CA VAL A 3 -4.28 11.78 16.18
C VAL A 3 -3.60 11.31 14.89
N ILE A 4 -2.69 10.33 14.97
CA ILE A 4 -1.99 9.84 13.79
C ILE A 4 -2.91 8.99 12.91
N LYS A 5 -3.72 8.13 13.53
CA LYS A 5 -4.76 7.36 12.85
C LYS A 5 -5.76 8.30 12.16
N ASP A 6 -6.17 9.37 12.85
CA ASP A 6 -7.07 10.40 12.30
C ASP A 6 -6.45 11.11 11.10
N LEU A 7 -5.16 11.45 11.18
CA LEU A 7 -4.44 12.06 10.06
C LEU A 7 -4.29 11.10 8.88
N GLN A 8 -4.03 9.82 9.13
CA GLN A 8 -4.00 8.79 8.08
C GLN A 8 -5.36 8.68 7.40
N ARG A 9 -6.45 8.55 8.17
CA ARG A 9 -7.82 8.54 7.65
C ARG A 9 -8.13 9.78 6.82
N ALA A 10 -7.73 10.96 7.29
CA ALA A 10 -7.89 12.21 6.54
C ALA A 10 -7.12 12.19 5.21
N ILE A 11 -5.87 11.69 5.20
CA ILE A 11 -5.08 11.61 3.96
C ILE A 11 -5.72 10.65 2.96
N VAL A 12 -6.13 9.46 3.43
CA VAL A 12 -6.81 8.46 2.58
C VAL A 12 -8.07 9.08 1.97
N TYR A 13 -8.92 9.69 2.80
CA TYR A 13 -10.13 10.35 2.32
C TYR A 13 -9.85 11.44 1.26
N ILE A 14 -8.81 12.26 1.45
CA ILE A 14 -8.44 13.29 0.48
C ILE A 14 -7.99 12.68 -0.86
N GLU A 15 -7.21 11.59 -0.81
CA GLU A 15 -6.71 10.92 -2.02
C GLU A 15 -7.85 10.26 -2.81
N ASP A 16 -8.80 9.63 -2.13
CA ASP A 16 -9.96 8.97 -2.77
C ASP A 16 -10.94 9.99 -3.36
N HIS A 17 -10.95 11.21 -2.82
CA HIS A 17 -11.85 12.28 -3.23
C HIS A 17 -11.10 13.46 -3.90
N LEU A 18 -9.95 13.21 -4.53
CA LEU A 18 -9.13 14.28 -5.14
C LEU A 18 -9.91 15.14 -6.12
N LEU A 19 -10.86 14.60 -6.89
CA LEU A 19 -11.62 15.38 -7.89
C LEU A 19 -12.87 16.06 -7.33
N SER A 20 -13.22 15.79 -6.07
CA SER A 20 -14.40 16.34 -5.40
C SER A 20 -14.06 17.58 -4.58
N ASP A 21 -14.96 18.55 -4.50
CA ASP A 21 -14.78 19.69 -3.59
C ASP A 21 -14.89 19.21 -2.14
N ILE A 22 -13.75 19.09 -1.48
CA ILE A 22 -13.66 18.72 -0.07
C ILE A 22 -13.41 20.00 0.72
N ASP A 23 -14.25 20.26 1.71
CA ASP A 23 -13.99 21.30 2.70
C ASP A 23 -13.45 20.70 4.01
N LEU A 24 -12.88 21.57 4.84
CA LEU A 24 -12.31 21.16 6.12
C LEU A 24 -13.38 20.55 7.04
N GLN A 25 -14.65 20.98 6.93
CA GLN A 25 -15.74 20.45 7.75
C GLN A 25 -16.02 18.97 7.40
N THR A 26 -16.09 18.65 6.11
CA THR A 26 -16.31 17.29 5.60
C THR A 26 -15.23 16.33 6.10
N LEU A 27 -13.96 16.76 6.04
CA LEU A 27 -12.85 15.97 6.57
C LEU A 27 -12.93 15.77 8.07
N SER A 28 -13.34 16.81 8.78
CA SER A 28 -13.48 16.82 10.24
C SER A 28 -14.55 15.86 10.72
N ASP A 29 -15.69 15.85 10.01
CA ASP A 29 -16.80 14.93 10.28
C ASP A 29 -16.38 13.47 9.98
N HIS A 30 -15.61 13.24 8.91
CA HIS A 30 -15.11 11.91 8.56
C HIS A 30 -14.17 11.31 9.62
N VAL A 31 -13.33 12.13 10.26
CA VAL A 31 -12.38 11.67 11.30
C VAL A 31 -12.88 11.91 12.72
N GLU A 32 -14.11 12.40 12.87
CA GLU A 32 -14.76 12.67 14.17
C GLU A 32 -13.95 13.63 15.07
N LYS A 33 -13.30 14.64 14.49
CA LYS A 33 -12.56 15.68 15.21
C LYS A 33 -13.06 17.07 14.84
N SER A 34 -12.76 18.08 15.66
CA SER A 34 -13.08 19.47 15.29
C SER A 34 -12.21 19.94 14.10
N PRO A 35 -12.72 20.82 13.22
CA PRO A 35 -11.94 21.45 12.15
C PRO A 35 -10.64 22.09 12.59
N PHE A 36 -10.65 22.77 13.74
CA PHE A 36 -9.45 23.37 14.31
C PHE A 36 -8.37 22.32 14.60
N HIS A 37 -8.71 21.28 15.37
CA HIS A 37 -7.77 20.24 15.76
C HIS A 37 -7.26 19.42 14.57
N LEU A 38 -8.12 19.09 13.60
CA LEU A 38 -7.69 18.39 12.39
C LEU A 38 -6.70 19.24 11.61
N ASN A 39 -7.04 20.49 11.30
CA ASN A 39 -6.16 21.38 10.54
C ASN A 39 -4.83 21.62 11.26
N GLN A 40 -4.87 21.82 12.58
CA GLN A 40 -3.69 22.03 13.40
C GLN A 40 -2.77 20.80 13.39
N SER A 41 -3.30 19.60 13.67
CA SER A 41 -2.53 18.36 13.68
C SER A 41 -1.97 18.04 12.29
N PHE A 42 -2.78 18.20 11.24
CA PHE A 42 -2.37 17.91 9.87
C PHE A 42 -1.24 18.85 9.45
N THR A 43 -1.38 20.15 9.71
CA THR A 43 -0.33 21.14 9.39
C THR A 43 0.95 20.87 10.17
N MET A 44 0.86 20.51 11.45
CA MET A 44 2.04 20.23 12.28
C MET A 44 2.80 18.98 11.84
N VAL A 45 2.11 17.93 11.37
CA VAL A 45 2.75 16.66 10.99
C VAL A 45 3.14 16.65 9.51
N ILE A 46 2.29 17.17 8.62
CA ILE A 46 2.48 17.12 7.16
C ILE A 46 3.16 18.39 6.61
N GLY A 47 3.17 19.47 7.40
CA GLY A 47 3.79 20.75 7.01
C GLY A 47 2.93 21.63 6.10
N MET A 48 1.67 21.27 5.88
CA MET A 48 0.69 22.01 5.08
C MET A 48 -0.72 21.68 5.54
N THR A 49 -1.69 22.54 5.23
CA THR A 49 -3.11 22.28 5.52
C THR A 49 -3.66 21.16 4.65
N PRO A 50 -4.77 20.50 5.04
CA PRO A 50 -5.44 19.49 4.21
C PRO A 50 -5.82 20.01 2.81
N ILE A 51 -6.25 21.28 2.72
CA ILE A 51 -6.65 21.92 1.47
C ILE A 51 -5.44 22.17 0.56
N GLU A 52 -4.33 22.66 1.12
CA GLU A 52 -3.08 22.83 0.38
C GLU A 52 -2.53 21.48 -0.11
N TYR A 53 -2.67 20.44 0.70
CA TYR A 53 -2.30 19.08 0.33
C TYR A 53 -3.12 18.57 -0.86
N GLN A 54 -4.46 18.70 -0.79
CA GLN A 54 -5.35 18.32 -1.90
C GLN A 54 -4.99 19.07 -3.18
N LEU A 55 -4.78 20.40 -3.11
CA LEU A 55 -4.42 21.22 -4.25
C LEU A 55 -3.09 20.76 -4.87
N ALA A 56 -2.08 20.51 -4.04
CA ALA A 56 -0.77 20.05 -4.50
C ALA A 56 -0.85 18.68 -5.21
N ARG A 57 -1.69 17.76 -4.70
CA ARG A 57 -1.96 16.47 -5.34
C ARG A 57 -2.70 16.64 -6.67
N ARG A 58 -3.78 17.44 -6.71
CA ARG A 58 -4.51 17.77 -7.96
C ARG A 58 -3.58 18.31 -9.04
N MET A 59 -2.72 19.27 -8.71
CA MET A 59 -1.78 19.86 -9.68
C MET A 59 -0.78 18.84 -10.21
N THR A 60 -0.30 17.96 -9.32
CA THR A 60 0.60 16.86 -9.71
C THR A 60 -0.06 15.89 -10.68
N GLU A 61 -1.28 15.43 -10.38
CA GLU A 61 -2.02 14.53 -11.27
C GLU A 61 -2.36 15.22 -12.60
N ALA A 62 -2.74 16.50 -12.57
CA ALA A 62 -3.01 17.28 -13.78
C ALA A 62 -1.77 17.40 -14.67
N ALA A 63 -0.58 17.53 -14.08
CA ALA A 63 0.67 17.52 -14.84
C ALA A 63 0.89 16.17 -15.53
N PHE A 64 0.62 15.05 -14.86
CA PHE A 64 0.72 13.72 -15.47
C PHE A 64 -0.29 13.51 -16.60
N ASP A 65 -1.54 13.98 -16.45
CA ASP A 65 -2.54 13.98 -17.52
C ASP A 65 -2.09 14.80 -18.75
N ILE A 66 -1.40 15.94 -18.54
CA ILE A 66 -0.87 16.74 -19.65
C ILE A 66 0.27 16.00 -20.36
N LEU A 67 1.13 15.31 -19.60
CA LEU A 67 2.27 14.56 -20.14
C LEU A 67 1.84 13.31 -20.91
N SER A 68 0.78 12.63 -20.47
CA SER A 68 0.22 11.45 -21.16
C SER A 68 -0.38 11.79 -22.53
N GLY A 69 -0.73 13.06 -22.76
CA GLY A 69 -0.66 13.65 -24.09
C GLY A 69 -1.91 13.59 -24.98
N HIS A 70 -3.09 13.24 -24.46
CA HIS A 70 -4.28 12.98 -25.28
C HIS A 70 -5.52 13.85 -24.99
N THR A 71 -5.40 14.85 -24.11
CA THR A 71 -6.55 15.60 -23.58
C THR A 71 -6.37 17.10 -23.77
N ARG A 72 -7.42 17.83 -24.18
CA ARG A 72 -7.36 19.30 -24.31
C ARG A 72 -7.24 19.91 -22.91
N ILE A 73 -6.49 21.01 -22.77
CA ILE A 73 -6.30 21.68 -21.47
C ILE A 73 -7.64 22.04 -20.80
N LEU A 74 -8.67 22.39 -21.58
CA LEU A 74 -10.02 22.63 -21.06
C LEU A 74 -10.65 21.38 -20.43
N ASP A 75 -10.48 20.21 -21.06
CA ASP A 75 -11.05 18.97 -20.53
C ASP A 75 -10.32 18.55 -19.23
N ILE A 76 -9.01 18.79 -19.15
CA ILE A 76 -8.21 18.62 -17.91
C ILE A 76 -8.72 19.58 -16.84
N ALA A 77 -8.86 20.87 -17.16
CA ALA A 77 -9.38 21.86 -16.22
C ALA A 77 -10.74 21.42 -15.63
N LEU A 78 -11.68 20.98 -16.47
CA LEU A 78 -12.99 20.49 -16.05
C LEU A 78 -12.87 19.23 -15.16
N LYS A 79 -11.99 18.28 -15.49
CA LYS A 79 -11.73 17.08 -14.67
C LYS A 79 -11.31 17.45 -13.24
N TYR A 80 -10.49 18.49 -13.08
CA TYR A 80 -9.99 18.95 -11.78
C TYR A 80 -10.86 20.03 -11.12
N GLY A 81 -12.12 20.18 -11.53
CA GLY A 81 -13.12 21.04 -10.88
C GLY A 81 -13.08 22.51 -11.30
N TYR A 82 -12.28 22.87 -12.30
CA TYR A 82 -12.22 24.26 -12.80
C TYR A 82 -13.30 24.52 -13.85
N ARG A 83 -13.95 25.68 -13.77
CA ARG A 83 -14.98 26.10 -14.73
C ARG A 83 -14.41 26.49 -16.10
N ASP A 84 -13.15 26.91 -16.13
CA ASP A 84 -12.47 27.34 -17.34
C ASP A 84 -10.96 27.06 -17.28
N ALA A 85 -10.34 27.03 -18.46
CA ALA A 85 -8.91 26.76 -18.61
C ALA A 85 -8.02 27.90 -18.09
N HIS A 86 -8.53 29.12 -17.95
CA HIS A 86 -7.74 30.27 -17.50
C HIS A 86 -7.49 30.19 -15.99
N ALA A 87 -8.52 29.91 -15.20
CA ALA A 87 -8.41 29.68 -13.77
C ALA A 87 -7.48 28.50 -13.46
N PHE A 88 -7.64 27.38 -14.18
CA PHE A 88 -6.73 26.23 -14.06
C PHE A 88 -5.28 26.61 -14.39
N ALA A 89 -5.05 27.32 -15.51
CA ALA A 89 -3.69 27.70 -15.90
C ALA A 89 -3.03 28.67 -14.91
N HIS A 90 -3.82 29.53 -14.25
CA HIS A 90 -3.33 30.43 -13.20
C HIS A 90 -2.81 29.63 -12.00
N ASP A 91 -3.62 28.72 -11.45
CA ASP A 91 -3.24 27.91 -10.28
C ASP A 91 -2.12 26.91 -10.61
N PHE A 92 -2.19 26.28 -11.79
CA PHE A 92 -1.15 25.38 -12.27
C PHE A 92 0.21 26.08 -12.36
N ASN A 93 0.22 27.31 -12.90
CA ASN A 93 1.44 28.11 -12.97
C ASN A 93 1.89 28.58 -11.59
N ALA A 94 0.98 29.01 -10.72
CA ALA A 94 1.32 29.39 -9.34
C ALA A 94 1.99 28.21 -8.58
N TYR A 95 1.51 26.99 -8.81
CA TYR A 95 2.05 25.80 -8.18
C TYR A 95 3.38 25.35 -8.82
N HIS A 96 3.39 25.01 -10.12
CA HIS A 96 4.56 24.43 -10.79
C HIS A 96 5.60 25.47 -11.26
N GLY A 97 5.23 26.74 -11.40
CA GLY A 97 6.09 27.80 -11.95
C GLY A 97 6.19 27.81 -13.48
N ILE A 98 5.41 26.97 -14.16
CA ILE A 98 5.30 26.90 -15.62
C ILE A 98 3.83 26.74 -16.04
N SER A 99 3.48 27.19 -17.23
CA SER A 99 2.12 27.02 -17.75
C SER A 99 1.85 25.57 -18.19
N PRO A 100 0.57 25.12 -18.24
CA PRO A 100 0.20 23.80 -18.75
C PRO A 100 0.76 23.48 -20.15
N LEU A 101 0.89 24.50 -21.02
CA LEU A 101 1.44 24.35 -22.36
C LEU A 101 2.95 24.10 -22.38
N GLN A 102 3.67 24.58 -21.37
CA GLN A 102 5.12 24.40 -21.23
C GLN A 102 5.50 23.08 -20.56
N THR A 103 4.54 22.39 -19.94
CA THR A 103 4.74 21.13 -19.20
C THR A 103 5.50 20.08 -20.01
N LYS A 104 5.13 19.87 -21.29
CA LYS A 104 5.78 18.85 -22.15
C LYS A 104 7.26 19.15 -22.42
N THR A 105 7.64 20.41 -22.49
CA THR A 105 9.01 20.85 -22.80
C THR A 105 9.87 21.10 -21.55
N HIS A 106 9.25 21.39 -20.40
CA HIS A 106 9.94 21.75 -19.15
C HIS A 106 9.59 20.81 -17.99
N GLN A 107 9.55 19.50 -18.26
CA GLN A 107 9.13 18.48 -17.29
C GLN A 107 9.92 18.53 -15.96
N SER A 108 11.21 18.84 -16.04
CA SER A 108 12.10 18.94 -14.88
C SER A 108 11.76 20.08 -13.91
N MET A 109 10.92 21.05 -14.31
CA MET A 109 10.49 22.15 -13.46
C MET A 109 9.22 21.81 -12.67
N LEU A 110 8.57 20.68 -12.95
CA LEU A 110 7.36 20.27 -12.24
C LEU A 110 7.66 19.97 -10.78
N LYS A 111 6.99 20.70 -9.88
CA LYS A 111 6.89 20.30 -8.47
C LYS A 111 5.94 19.11 -8.36
N ILE A 112 6.49 17.93 -8.07
CA ILE A 112 5.71 16.71 -7.90
C ILE A 112 5.44 16.49 -6.41
N LYS A 113 4.17 16.51 -6.02
CA LYS A 113 3.72 16.12 -4.68
C LYS A 113 3.29 14.67 -4.69
N LYS A 114 4.11 13.81 -4.08
CA LYS A 114 3.74 12.42 -3.83
C LYS A 114 2.68 12.32 -2.73
N ARG A 115 1.88 11.25 -2.79
CA ARG A 115 0.97 10.85 -1.71
C ARG A 115 1.79 10.72 -0.41
N VAL A 116 1.30 11.34 0.66
CA VAL A 116 1.96 11.29 1.96
C VAL A 116 1.42 10.08 2.74
N SER A 117 2.31 9.36 3.41
CA SER A 117 1.95 8.33 4.39
C SER A 117 2.64 8.67 5.71
N ILE A 118 1.90 8.70 6.82
CA ILE A 118 2.47 8.95 8.14
C ILE A 118 2.89 7.61 8.73
N LYS A 119 4.17 7.53 9.14
CA LYS A 119 4.73 6.37 9.85
C LYS A 119 5.18 6.82 11.23
N LEU A 120 4.46 6.44 12.27
CA LEU A 120 4.93 6.67 13.63
C LEU A 120 5.76 5.48 14.10
N THR A 121 6.92 5.76 14.68
CA THR A 121 7.70 4.76 15.40
C THR A 121 7.72 5.17 16.85
N SER A 122 7.12 4.36 17.73
CA SER A 122 7.33 4.50 19.17
C SER A 122 8.60 3.74 19.54
N THR A 123 9.43 4.33 20.41
CA THR A 123 10.58 3.65 21.02
C THR A 123 10.16 2.61 22.08
N GLU A 124 8.87 2.51 22.42
CA GLU A 124 8.34 1.69 23.51
C GLU A 124 7.28 0.65 23.07
N THR A 125 7.24 0.23 21.80
CA THR A 125 6.43 -0.96 21.46
C THR A 125 7.05 -2.19 22.10
N GLU A 126 6.25 -3.01 22.79
CA GLU A 126 6.66 -4.37 23.13
C GLU A 126 7.19 -5.05 21.87
N PRO A 127 8.34 -5.75 21.94
CA PRO A 127 8.90 -6.41 20.78
C PRO A 127 7.86 -7.35 20.18
N LEU A 128 7.71 -7.32 18.85
CA LEU A 128 6.79 -8.23 18.18
C LEU A 128 7.14 -9.67 18.59
N ASN A 129 6.18 -10.34 19.21
CA ASN A 129 6.36 -11.73 19.61
C ASN A 129 6.52 -12.58 18.34
N TYR A 130 7.62 -13.31 18.27
CA TYR A 130 7.92 -14.21 17.16
C TYR A 130 8.24 -15.61 17.67
N SER A 131 8.03 -16.59 16.82
CA SER A 131 8.46 -17.96 17.08
C SER A 131 9.26 -18.53 15.92
N LEU A 132 10.35 -19.23 16.23
CA LEU A 132 11.19 -19.88 15.23
C LEU A 132 10.64 -21.27 14.94
N GLN A 133 10.32 -21.54 13.68
CA GLN A 133 9.73 -22.81 13.27
C GLN A 133 10.25 -23.20 11.89
N TYR A 134 10.45 -24.51 11.68
CA TYR A 134 10.57 -25.06 10.34
C TYR A 134 9.16 -25.20 9.72
N LYS A 135 9.01 -24.81 8.46
CA LYS A 135 7.82 -25.06 7.65
C LYS A 135 8.21 -26.00 6.51
N ASP A 136 7.44 -27.05 6.32
CA ASP A 136 7.61 -27.99 5.20
C ASP A 136 7.28 -27.31 3.86
N ASP A 137 7.68 -27.95 2.76
CA ASP A 137 7.33 -27.48 1.42
C ASP A 137 5.82 -27.57 1.17
N LEU A 138 5.32 -26.66 0.32
CA LEU A 138 3.90 -26.55 0.03
C LEU A 138 3.69 -26.19 -1.44
N LYS A 139 2.78 -26.93 -2.09
CA LYS A 139 2.30 -26.59 -3.43
C LYS A 139 1.09 -25.71 -3.31
N LEU A 140 1.10 -24.60 -4.05
CA LEU A 140 0.04 -23.61 -4.07
C LEU A 140 -0.55 -23.49 -5.47
N VAL A 141 -1.81 -23.10 -5.53
CA VAL A 141 -2.54 -22.73 -6.75
C VAL A 141 -3.20 -21.37 -6.57
N GLY A 142 -3.14 -20.51 -7.58
CA GLY A 142 -3.59 -19.13 -7.45
C GLY A 142 -3.23 -18.25 -8.63
N LYS A 143 -2.80 -17.01 -8.35
CA LYS A 143 -2.38 -16.03 -9.36
C LYS A 143 -1.01 -15.44 -9.02
N ASN A 144 -0.20 -15.31 -10.05
CA ASN A 144 1.08 -14.62 -9.98
C ASN A 144 0.96 -13.20 -10.55
N HIS A 145 1.54 -12.22 -9.85
CA HIS A 145 1.60 -10.82 -10.25
C HIS A 145 3.05 -10.32 -10.18
N HIS A 146 3.47 -9.57 -11.18
CA HIS A 146 4.83 -9.01 -11.25
C HIS A 146 4.74 -7.49 -11.23
N TYR A 147 5.49 -6.88 -10.31
CA TYR A 147 5.64 -5.44 -10.19
C TYR A 147 7.03 -5.03 -10.63
N HIS A 148 7.14 -4.03 -11.50
CA HIS A 148 8.41 -3.45 -11.89
C HIS A 148 8.92 -2.47 -10.83
N SER A 149 10.23 -2.19 -10.86
CA SER A 149 10.89 -1.32 -9.87
C SER A 149 10.27 0.08 -9.72
N ASN A 150 9.64 0.60 -10.76
CA ASN A 150 8.94 1.90 -10.75
C ASN A 150 7.58 1.87 -10.03
N GLU A 151 7.03 0.68 -9.77
CA GLU A 151 5.75 0.48 -9.06
C GLU A 151 5.96 0.21 -7.56
N LEU A 152 7.20 -0.12 -7.17
CA LEU A 152 7.57 -0.45 -5.79
C LEU A 152 7.51 0.74 -4.81
N ASP A 153 7.26 1.97 -5.28
CA ASP A 153 7.04 3.11 -4.40
C ASP A 153 5.61 3.16 -3.82
N ASN A 154 4.69 2.34 -4.34
CA ASN A 154 3.41 2.09 -3.71
C ASN A 154 3.60 1.19 -2.47
N HIS A 155 3.20 1.68 -1.30
CA HIS A 155 3.32 0.95 -0.04
C HIS A 155 2.12 0.01 0.21
N PHE A 156 1.07 0.10 -0.61
CA PHE A 156 -0.18 -0.66 -0.50
C PHE A 156 -0.31 -1.75 -1.57
N LEU A 157 0.75 -2.06 -2.33
CA LEU A 157 0.71 -3.04 -3.44
C LEU A 157 -0.04 -4.33 -3.12
N ILE A 158 0.13 -4.84 -1.91
CA ILE A 158 -0.35 -6.15 -1.51
C ILE A 158 -1.79 -6.08 -1.00
N PRO A 159 -2.15 -5.13 -0.10
CA PRO A 159 -3.53 -4.74 0.12
C PRO A 159 -4.32 -4.53 -1.19
N ASP A 160 -3.82 -3.67 -2.09
CA ASP A 160 -4.46 -3.34 -3.38
C ASP A 160 -4.64 -4.61 -4.25
N LEU A 161 -3.63 -5.48 -4.31
CA LEU A 161 -3.72 -6.75 -5.04
C LEU A 161 -4.78 -7.69 -4.46
N LEU A 162 -4.81 -7.82 -3.13
CA LEU A 162 -5.76 -8.68 -2.44
C LEU A 162 -7.20 -8.16 -2.61
N GLU A 163 -7.41 -6.86 -2.51
CA GLU A 163 -8.70 -6.22 -2.76
C GLU A 163 -9.15 -6.44 -4.21
N MET A 164 -8.27 -6.19 -5.19
CA MET A 164 -8.55 -6.49 -6.60
C MET A 164 -8.90 -7.97 -6.83
N LEU A 165 -8.20 -8.92 -6.19
CA LEU A 165 -8.50 -10.34 -6.31
C LEU A 165 -9.83 -10.74 -5.65
N LEU A 166 -10.21 -10.08 -4.55
CA LEU A 166 -11.50 -10.26 -3.89
C LEU A 166 -12.64 -9.75 -4.78
N GLU A 167 -12.56 -8.51 -5.26
CA GLU A 167 -13.58 -7.88 -6.10
C GLU A 167 -13.87 -8.68 -7.38
N ASN A 168 -12.83 -9.30 -7.94
CA ASN A 168 -12.93 -10.12 -9.15
C ASN A 168 -13.26 -11.60 -8.87
N ASN A 169 -13.59 -11.96 -7.63
CA ASN A 169 -13.94 -13.32 -7.18
C ASN A 169 -12.84 -14.38 -7.41
N TYR A 170 -11.58 -13.97 -7.56
CA TYR A 170 -10.46 -14.90 -7.73
C TYR A 170 -10.20 -15.70 -6.45
N ILE A 171 -10.28 -15.06 -5.29
CA ILE A 171 -10.06 -15.75 -4.00
C ILE A 171 -11.10 -16.85 -3.77
N GLU A 172 -12.38 -16.59 -4.08
CA GLU A 172 -13.42 -17.62 -4.05
C GLU A 172 -13.13 -18.77 -5.01
N ASP A 173 -12.56 -18.49 -6.18
CA ASP A 173 -12.16 -19.52 -7.14
C ASP A 173 -10.98 -20.35 -6.62
N PHE A 174 -9.97 -19.71 -6.01
CA PHE A 174 -8.84 -20.41 -5.40
C PHE A 174 -9.33 -21.39 -4.32
N ILE A 175 -10.24 -20.96 -3.45
CA ILE A 175 -10.78 -21.76 -2.33
C ILE A 175 -11.37 -23.09 -2.80
N LYS A 176 -11.97 -23.17 -4.01
CA LYS A 176 -12.50 -24.43 -4.58
C LYS A 176 -11.43 -25.51 -4.76
N TYR A 177 -10.19 -25.07 -4.92
CA TYR A 177 -9.03 -25.93 -5.12
C TYR A 177 -8.25 -26.19 -3.83
N ASN A 178 -8.54 -25.50 -2.72
CA ASN A 178 -7.92 -25.74 -1.40
C ASN A 178 -8.26 -27.15 -0.87
N ASP A 179 -7.41 -28.13 -1.19
CA ASP A 179 -7.57 -29.54 -0.83
C ASP A 179 -6.44 -30.08 0.05
N VAL A 180 -5.48 -29.21 0.39
CA VAL A 180 -4.35 -29.51 1.27
C VAL A 180 -4.38 -28.55 2.45
N LYS A 181 -4.12 -29.07 3.66
CA LYS A 181 -3.95 -28.20 4.84
C LYS A 181 -2.62 -27.45 4.77
N PRO A 182 -2.54 -26.20 5.28
CA PRO A 182 -3.57 -25.48 6.01
C PRO A 182 -4.59 -24.76 5.10
N ASN A 183 -5.83 -24.63 5.59
CA ASN A 183 -6.91 -23.93 4.88
C ASN A 183 -6.77 -22.41 5.06
N GLN A 184 -5.76 -21.83 4.44
CA GLN A 184 -5.40 -20.41 4.54
C GLN A 184 -5.01 -19.87 3.16
N LEU A 185 -5.05 -18.55 3.03
CA LEU A 185 -4.57 -17.84 1.85
C LEU A 185 -3.11 -17.46 2.06
N PHE A 186 -2.27 -17.76 1.08
CA PHE A 186 -0.84 -17.50 1.07
C PHE A 186 -0.54 -16.39 0.08
N VAL A 187 0.20 -15.39 0.54
CA VAL A 187 0.82 -14.36 -0.29
C VAL A 187 2.33 -14.53 -0.16
N VAL A 188 2.97 -14.96 -1.24
CA VAL A 188 4.42 -15.16 -1.31
C VAL A 188 5.03 -14.00 -2.08
N ARG A 189 5.89 -13.23 -1.41
CA ARG A 189 6.63 -12.11 -2.00
C ARG A 189 8.06 -12.54 -2.27
N ARG A 190 8.52 -12.36 -3.50
CA ARG A 190 9.89 -12.68 -3.90
C ARG A 190 10.52 -11.49 -4.62
N PRO A 191 11.44 -10.77 -3.97
CA PRO A 191 12.21 -9.71 -4.62
C PRO A 191 12.97 -10.26 -5.82
N LEU A 192 12.95 -9.49 -6.91
CA LEU A 192 13.69 -9.76 -8.13
C LEU A 192 14.67 -8.61 -8.39
N VAL A 193 15.64 -8.82 -9.28
CA VAL A 193 16.63 -7.79 -9.64
C VAL A 193 15.96 -6.53 -10.22
N ASP A 194 14.84 -6.69 -10.91
CA ASP A 194 14.11 -5.65 -11.63
C ASP A 194 12.72 -5.35 -11.06
N GLY A 195 12.35 -5.94 -9.92
CA GLY A 195 10.99 -5.81 -9.41
C GLY A 195 10.66 -6.72 -8.23
N LEU A 196 9.39 -7.10 -8.15
CA LEU A 196 8.83 -7.97 -7.14
C LEU A 196 7.85 -8.95 -7.79
N GLU A 197 8.05 -10.24 -7.55
CA GLU A 197 7.05 -11.27 -7.85
C GLU A 197 6.17 -11.48 -6.61
N VAL A 198 4.86 -11.51 -6.82
CA VAL A 198 3.86 -11.77 -5.77
C VAL A 198 2.93 -12.87 -6.24
N PHE A 199 2.96 -13.99 -5.53
CA PHE A 199 2.01 -15.08 -5.74
C PHE A 199 0.95 -15.06 -4.65
N VAL A 200 -0.34 -15.05 -5.03
CA VAL A 200 -1.47 -15.17 -4.11
C VAL A 200 -2.22 -16.45 -4.42
N GLY A 201 -2.38 -17.33 -3.43
CA GLY A 201 -3.07 -18.59 -3.67
C GLY A 201 -3.30 -19.42 -2.42
N VAL A 202 -3.78 -20.65 -2.63
CA VAL A 202 -4.10 -21.60 -1.57
C VAL A 202 -3.37 -22.92 -1.78
N PRO A 203 -3.16 -23.74 -0.73
CA PRO A 203 -2.51 -25.02 -0.88
C PRO A 203 -3.33 -25.99 -1.72
N SER A 204 -2.71 -26.60 -2.73
CA SER A 204 -3.39 -27.58 -3.57
C SER A 204 -2.47 -28.57 -4.27
N GLU A 205 -2.97 -29.80 -4.44
CA GLU A 205 -2.39 -30.82 -5.34
C GLU A 205 -3.12 -30.86 -6.70
N ARG A 206 -4.13 -30.01 -6.92
CA ARG A 206 -4.88 -29.88 -8.17
C ARG A 206 -4.46 -28.61 -8.92
N TYR A 207 -4.14 -28.76 -10.21
CA TYR A 207 -3.66 -27.67 -11.06
C TYR A 207 -4.62 -27.43 -12.24
N PRO A 208 -5.64 -26.57 -12.07
CA PRO A 208 -6.52 -26.20 -13.16
C PRO A 208 -5.78 -25.27 -14.14
N GLY A 209 -6.04 -25.42 -15.43
CA GLY A 209 -5.28 -24.70 -16.46
C GLY A 209 -5.45 -23.17 -16.51
N HIS A 210 -6.41 -22.61 -15.77
CA HIS A 210 -6.66 -21.16 -15.70
C HIS A 210 -6.01 -20.47 -14.49
N LEU A 211 -5.38 -21.25 -13.58
CA LEU A 211 -4.65 -20.75 -12.42
C LEU A 211 -3.16 -21.07 -12.55
N ASP A 212 -2.36 -20.25 -11.89
CA ASP A 212 -0.92 -20.43 -11.79
C ASP A 212 -0.62 -21.40 -10.63
N ASN A 213 0.53 -22.08 -10.72
CA ASN A 213 1.04 -22.95 -9.66
C ASN A 213 2.34 -22.38 -9.10
N TYR A 214 2.55 -22.57 -7.80
CA TYR A 214 3.76 -22.13 -7.12
C TYR A 214 4.22 -23.20 -6.13
N TYR A 215 5.53 -23.47 -6.12
CA TYR A 215 6.16 -24.36 -5.14
C TYR A 215 6.86 -23.52 -4.08
N LEU A 216 6.31 -23.52 -2.87
CA LEU A 216 6.90 -22.88 -1.71
C LEU A 216 7.86 -23.87 -1.05
N PRO A 217 9.20 -23.68 -1.13
CA PRO A 217 10.13 -24.62 -0.55
C PRO A 217 10.11 -24.55 0.98
N GLY A 218 10.29 -25.71 1.62
CA GLY A 218 10.37 -25.80 3.07
C GLY A 218 11.62 -25.09 3.61
N HIS A 219 11.44 -24.26 4.63
CA HIS A 219 12.49 -23.40 5.17
C HIS A 219 12.27 -23.11 6.67
N HIS A 220 13.32 -22.62 7.35
CA HIS A 220 13.20 -22.08 8.71
C HIS A 220 12.71 -20.63 8.65
N PHE A 221 11.69 -20.31 9.45
CA PHE A 221 11.11 -18.97 9.52
C PHE A 221 11.06 -18.45 10.95
N ALA A 222 11.26 -17.15 11.09
CA ALA A 222 10.69 -16.38 12.18
C ALA A 222 9.24 -16.03 11.81
N THR A 223 8.30 -16.50 12.62
CA THR A 223 6.86 -16.30 12.39
C THR A 223 6.31 -15.29 13.39
N PHE A 224 5.67 -14.24 12.86
CA PHE A 224 5.06 -13.17 13.62
C PHE A 224 3.54 -13.28 13.50
N ASN A 225 2.84 -13.34 14.63
CA ASN A 225 1.38 -13.32 14.66
C ASN A 225 0.91 -11.88 14.84
N LEU A 226 0.30 -11.32 13.81
CA LEU A 226 -0.10 -9.93 13.74
C LEU A 226 -1.64 -9.81 13.80
N GLN A 227 -2.11 -8.69 14.33
CA GLN A 227 -3.53 -8.35 14.35
C GLN A 227 -3.68 -6.84 14.15
N GLY A 228 -4.49 -6.44 13.16
CA GLY A 228 -4.71 -5.02 12.84
C GLY A 228 -5.41 -4.82 11.49
N GLU A 229 -5.43 -3.58 11.01
CA GLU A 229 -5.97 -3.21 9.71
C GLU A 229 -5.06 -3.74 8.57
N LEU A 230 -5.62 -4.42 7.58
CA LEU A 230 -4.86 -5.14 6.54
C LEU A 230 -3.90 -4.23 5.74
N ASP A 231 -4.31 -2.98 5.52
CA ASP A 231 -3.54 -1.98 4.79
C ASP A 231 -2.21 -1.64 5.46
N PHE A 232 -2.13 -1.80 6.79
CA PHE A 232 -1.03 -1.29 7.59
C PHE A 232 -0.31 -2.37 8.38
N VAL A 233 -1.01 -3.40 8.84
CA VAL A 233 -0.52 -4.34 9.86
C VAL A 233 0.80 -5.01 9.47
N VAL A 234 0.94 -5.42 8.21
CA VAL A 234 2.18 -6.05 7.70
C VAL A 234 3.29 -5.01 7.51
N SER A 235 2.96 -3.81 7.01
CA SER A 235 3.91 -2.71 6.82
C SER A 235 4.47 -2.19 8.14
N GLU A 236 3.65 -2.15 9.20
CA GLU A 236 4.08 -1.86 10.57
C GLU A 236 5.01 -2.93 11.12
N ALA A 237 4.70 -4.21 10.87
CA ALA A 237 5.56 -5.32 11.28
C ALA A 237 6.94 -5.24 10.61
N TRP A 238 6.98 -5.00 9.29
CA TRP A 238 8.22 -4.80 8.55
C TRP A 238 9.07 -3.66 9.10
N HIS A 239 8.44 -2.56 9.50
CA HIS A 239 9.15 -1.45 10.12
C HIS A 239 9.83 -1.82 11.44
N HIS A 240 9.14 -2.57 12.30
CA HIS A 240 9.74 -3.06 13.54
C HIS A 240 10.86 -4.06 13.27
N ILE A 241 10.66 -4.94 12.28
CA ILE A 241 11.65 -5.94 11.87
C ILE A 241 12.94 -5.25 11.41
N GLU A 242 12.83 -4.27 10.52
CA GLU A 242 13.95 -3.50 9.99
C GLU A 242 14.64 -2.62 11.04
N ASN A 243 13.91 -1.97 11.96
CA ASN A 243 14.58 -1.03 12.85
C ASN A 243 15.10 -1.64 14.15
N GLN A 244 14.54 -2.78 14.58
CA GLN A 244 14.82 -3.33 15.91
C GLN A 244 15.18 -4.80 15.89
N TRP A 245 14.38 -5.64 15.20
CA TRP A 245 14.54 -7.08 15.29
C TRP A 245 15.75 -7.60 14.51
N GLN A 246 16.02 -7.05 13.32
CA GLN A 246 17.16 -7.50 12.49
C GLN A 246 18.52 -7.32 13.18
N LEU A 247 18.64 -6.33 14.07
CA LEU A 247 19.84 -6.11 14.89
C LEU A 247 20.10 -7.25 15.88
N LYS A 248 19.06 -8.00 16.27
CA LYS A 248 19.12 -9.15 17.18
C LYS A 248 19.21 -10.47 16.43
N MET A 249 18.48 -10.57 15.32
CA MET A 249 18.35 -11.78 14.49
C MET A 249 18.41 -11.40 13.02
N PRO A 250 19.60 -11.42 12.39
CA PRO A 250 19.71 -11.19 10.96
C PRO A 250 18.99 -12.31 10.20
N TYR A 251 18.15 -11.92 9.26
CA TYR A 251 17.36 -12.83 8.44
C TYR A 251 17.88 -12.85 7.00
N LEU A 252 17.34 -13.73 6.15
CA LEU A 252 17.75 -13.80 4.74
C LEU A 252 17.07 -12.67 3.95
N HIS A 253 17.86 -11.65 3.60
CA HIS A 253 17.43 -10.60 2.67
C HIS A 253 17.35 -11.13 1.25
N ASP A 254 16.48 -10.51 0.44
CA ASP A 254 16.25 -10.83 -0.98
C ASP A 254 15.85 -12.29 -1.26
N ASP A 255 15.31 -12.96 -0.25
CA ASP A 255 14.70 -14.29 -0.37
C ASP A 255 13.17 -14.16 -0.44
N PHE A 256 12.41 -15.23 -0.22
CA PHE A 256 10.95 -15.17 -0.22
C PHE A 256 10.36 -14.94 1.18
N TYR A 257 9.39 -14.03 1.25
CA TYR A 257 8.60 -13.74 2.45
C TYR A 257 7.18 -14.24 2.27
N VAL A 258 6.55 -14.71 3.33
CA VAL A 258 5.20 -15.27 3.25
C VAL A 258 4.28 -14.55 4.21
N GLU A 259 3.16 -14.06 3.71
CA GLU A 259 2.01 -13.65 4.51
C GLU A 259 0.91 -14.69 4.41
N VAL A 260 0.34 -15.05 5.55
CA VAL A 260 -0.73 -16.04 5.65
C VAL A 260 -1.95 -15.39 6.27
N TYR A 261 -3.05 -15.43 5.53
CA TYR A 261 -4.32 -14.84 5.88
C TYR A 261 -5.39 -15.92 6.09
N PRO A 262 -6.42 -15.66 6.91
CA PRO A 262 -7.68 -16.41 6.86
C PRO A 262 -8.27 -16.43 5.44
N LEU A 263 -9.08 -17.44 5.11
CA LEU A 263 -9.72 -17.50 3.79
C LEU A 263 -10.83 -16.46 3.61
N ASP A 264 -11.41 -15.99 4.71
CA ASP A 264 -12.44 -14.96 4.79
C ASP A 264 -11.84 -13.55 4.97
N VAL A 265 -10.82 -13.22 4.16
CA VAL A 265 -10.18 -11.90 4.17
C VAL A 265 -11.23 -10.81 3.98
N ASN A 266 -11.22 -9.80 4.85
CA ASN A 266 -12.17 -8.70 4.83
C ASN A 266 -11.46 -7.38 5.18
N PHE A 267 -11.49 -6.44 4.22
CA PHE A 267 -10.88 -5.11 4.35
C PHE A 267 -11.71 -4.13 5.19
N ASP A 268 -13.01 -4.38 5.37
CA ASP A 268 -13.89 -3.58 6.23
C ASP A 268 -13.73 -3.91 7.73
N GLN A 269 -12.99 -4.96 8.08
CA GLN A 269 -12.76 -5.35 9.46
C GLN A 269 -11.59 -4.56 10.07
N GLU A 270 -11.85 -3.89 11.20
CA GLU A 270 -10.84 -3.15 11.96
C GLU A 270 -9.69 -4.04 12.50
N THR A 271 -9.90 -5.36 12.60
CA THR A 271 -8.91 -6.29 13.17
C THR A 271 -8.84 -7.62 12.42
N SER A 272 -8.01 -7.65 11.37
CA SER A 272 -7.66 -8.88 10.66
C SER A 272 -6.45 -9.56 11.29
N LYS A 273 -6.44 -10.90 11.29
CA LYS A 273 -5.29 -11.70 11.72
C LYS A 273 -4.42 -12.01 10.53
N VAL A 274 -3.12 -11.78 10.66
CA VAL A 274 -2.13 -12.09 9.62
C VAL A 274 -0.93 -12.75 10.26
N GLN A 275 -0.38 -13.78 9.62
CA GLN A 275 0.90 -14.34 10.04
C GLN A 275 1.97 -13.96 9.01
N LEU A 276 3.05 -13.31 9.45
CA LEU A 276 4.18 -12.95 8.60
C LEU A 276 5.35 -13.92 8.87
N TRP A 277 5.89 -14.54 7.82
CA TRP A 277 7.00 -15.48 7.89
C TRP A 277 8.23 -14.87 7.22
N ILE A 278 9.29 -14.73 8.01
CA ILE A 278 10.57 -14.17 7.58
C ILE A 278 11.61 -15.29 7.54
N PRO A 279 12.25 -15.55 6.38
CA PRO A 279 13.19 -16.66 6.23
C PRO A 279 14.48 -16.38 7.01
N ILE A 280 14.97 -17.37 7.74
CA ILE A 280 16.17 -17.24 8.59
C ILE A 280 17.19 -18.34 8.29
N ASP A 281 18.47 -18.00 8.43
CA ASP A 281 19.55 -19.01 8.39
C ASP A 281 19.71 -19.65 9.78
N HIS A 282 19.09 -20.81 9.97
CA HIS A 282 19.17 -21.56 11.23
C HIS A 282 20.62 -21.93 11.62
N LYS A 283 21.58 -21.97 10.68
CA LYS A 283 22.98 -22.30 11.01
C LYS A 283 23.74 -21.14 11.66
N ARG A 284 23.23 -19.91 11.59
CA ARG A 284 23.85 -18.72 12.20
C ARG A 284 23.27 -18.37 13.59
N ILE A 285 22.25 -19.12 14.04
CA ILE A 285 21.48 -18.83 15.25
C ILE A 285 21.91 -19.73 16.43
N ASN A 286 22.71 -20.77 16.17
CA ASN A 286 23.39 -21.61 17.15
C ASN A 286 24.90 -21.39 17.10
#